data_AF-A0A522J3K8-F1
#
_entry.id   AF-A0A522J3K8-F1
#
_cell.length_a   1.000
_cell.length_b   1.000
_cell.length_c   1.000
_cell.angle_alpha   90.00
_cell.angle_beta   90.00
_cell.angle_gamma   90.00
#
_symmetry.space_group_name_H-M   'P 1'
#
loop_
_entity.id
_entity.type
_entity.pdbx_description
1 polymer ?
#
loop_
_entity_poly.entity_id
_entity_poly.type
_entity_poly.pdbx_seq_one_letter_code
_entity_poly.pdbx_strand_id
1 'polypeptide(L)'
;MSNNSDPLFKRYANLDFADAKPVAKMPALARLQAELGGKSRITIRVDNATLAVFKARAKASGGNYQTLINEALAQAAQGVTLTDVVRDTIRQALHDPMRQG
;
A
#
# COMPACT_ATOMS: atom_id res chain seq x y z
N MET A 1 -9.97 -5.06 -24.66
CA MET A 1 -10.90 -4.55 -23.62
C MET A 1 -11.31 -3.15 -24.03
N SER A 2 -12.58 -2.95 -24.36
CA SER A 2 -13.10 -1.64 -24.81
C SER A 2 -13.54 -0.84 -23.58
N ASN A 3 -12.84 0.24 -23.25
CA ASN A 3 -13.15 1.13 -22.12
C ASN A 3 -14.34 2.08 -22.39
N ASN A 4 -15.13 1.81 -23.44
CA ASN A 4 -16.15 2.73 -23.95
C ASN A 4 -17.48 2.73 -23.14
N SER A 5 -17.51 2.02 -22.01
CA SER A 5 -18.70 1.93 -21.14
C SER A 5 -18.66 2.88 -19.94
N ASP A 6 -17.61 3.71 -19.80
CA ASP A 6 -17.56 4.71 -18.74
C ASP A 6 -18.55 5.86 -19.06
N PRO A 7 -19.57 6.14 -18.21
CA PRO A 7 -20.52 7.23 -18.44
C PRO A 7 -19.84 8.61 -18.50
N LEU A 8 -18.64 8.77 -17.93
CA LEU A 8 -17.84 9.99 -18.05
C LEU A 8 -17.23 10.15 -19.45
N PHE A 9 -16.94 9.04 -20.14
CA PHE A 9 -16.35 9.08 -21.48
C PHE A 9 -17.22 9.88 -22.45
N LYS A 10 -18.53 9.63 -22.47
CA LYS A 10 -19.48 10.35 -23.33
C LYS A 10 -19.54 11.86 -23.05
N ARG A 11 -19.33 12.26 -21.79
CA ARG A 11 -19.36 13.66 -21.36
C ARG A 11 -18.16 14.46 -21.87
N TYR A 12 -17.02 13.79 -22.04
CA TYR A 12 -15.75 14.43 -22.41
C TYR A 12 -15.27 14.06 -23.82
N ALA A 13 -15.96 13.15 -24.51
CA ALA A 13 -15.59 12.67 -25.84
C ALA A 13 -15.46 13.78 -26.90
N ASN A 14 -16.20 14.88 -26.71
CA ASN A 14 -16.22 16.01 -27.63
C ASN A 14 -15.50 17.26 -27.10
N LEU A 15 -14.78 17.15 -25.97
CA LEU A 15 -13.98 18.28 -25.48
C LEU A 15 -12.72 18.44 -26.32
N ASP A 16 -12.40 19.68 -26.66
CA ASP A 16 -11.15 20.03 -27.32
C ASP A 16 -10.02 20.17 -26.28
N PHE A 17 -8.95 19.39 -26.48
CA PHE A 17 -7.78 19.35 -25.62
C PHE A 17 -6.53 19.94 -26.30
N ALA A 18 -6.68 20.66 -27.42
CA ALA A 18 -5.55 21.25 -28.15
C ALA A 18 -4.67 22.15 -27.25
N ASP A 19 -5.27 22.88 -26.32
CA ASP A 19 -4.57 23.77 -25.37
C ASP A 19 -4.32 23.13 -23.99
N ALA A 20 -4.53 21.81 -23.85
CA ALA A 20 -4.35 21.13 -22.58
C ALA A 20 -2.88 21.18 -22.13
N LYS A 21 -2.65 21.72 -20.92
CA LYS A 21 -1.31 21.75 -20.32
C LYS A 21 -1.00 20.40 -19.68
N PRO A 22 0.19 19.81 -19.93
CA PRO A 22 0.62 18.60 -19.23
C PRO A 22 0.58 18.82 -17.72
N VAL A 23 0.25 17.76 -16.97
CA VAL A 23 0.20 17.76 -15.50
C VAL A 23 1.52 18.30 -14.90
N ALA A 24 2.66 17.93 -15.48
CA ALA A 24 3.98 18.41 -15.08
C ALA A 24 4.19 19.93 -15.23
N LYS A 25 3.41 20.61 -16.10
CA LYS A 25 3.45 22.07 -16.30
C LYS A 25 2.45 22.81 -15.41
N MET A 26 1.70 22.12 -14.56
CA MET A 26 0.80 22.71 -13.57
C MET A 26 1.37 22.47 -12.17
N PRO A 27 1.97 23.50 -11.51
CA PRO A 27 2.70 23.32 -10.26
C PRO A 27 1.88 22.65 -9.14
N ALA A 28 0.60 22.97 -9.04
CA ALA A 28 -0.29 22.37 -8.04
C ALA A 28 -0.53 20.87 -8.30
N LEU A 29 -0.69 20.47 -9.57
CA LEU A 29 -0.91 19.06 -9.93
C LEU A 29 0.39 18.26 -9.88
N ALA A 30 1.52 18.86 -10.26
CA ALA A 30 2.84 18.26 -10.12
C ALA A 30 3.19 17.97 -8.66
N ARG A 31 2.85 18.89 -7.73
CA ARG A 31 3.00 18.69 -6.29
C ARG A 31 2.12 17.55 -5.78
N LEU A 32 0.83 17.55 -6.15
CA LEU A 32 -0.08 16.47 -5.78
C LEU A 32 0.38 15.10 -6.31
N GLN A 33 0.91 15.06 -7.54
CA GLN A 33 1.42 13.83 -8.13
C GLN A 33 2.73 13.37 -7.48
N ALA A 34 3.59 14.28 -7.03
CA ALA A 34 4.78 13.97 -6.25
C ALA A 34 4.44 13.47 -4.84
N GLU A 35 3.43 14.05 -4.19
CA GLU A 35 2.90 13.61 -2.89
C GLU A 35 2.26 12.21 -3.00
N LEU A 36 1.57 11.90 -4.10
CA LEU A 36 1.04 10.57 -4.41
C LEU A 36 2.12 9.60 -4.91
N GLY A 37 3.28 10.11 -5.32
CA GLY A 37 4.41 9.39 -5.91
C GLY A 37 5.36 8.73 -4.90
N GLY A 38 4.98 8.58 -3.63
CA GLY A 38 5.84 8.08 -2.56
C GLY A 38 6.31 6.61 -2.68
N LYS A 39 6.01 5.92 -3.79
CA LYS A 39 6.41 4.52 -4.01
C LYS A 39 7.44 4.44 -5.14
N SER A 40 8.67 4.06 -4.80
CA SER A 40 9.71 3.79 -5.78
C SER A 40 9.59 2.36 -6.32
N ARG A 41 9.74 2.19 -7.64
CA ARG A 41 9.84 0.86 -8.25
C ARG A 41 11.24 0.30 -7.98
N ILE A 42 11.31 -0.82 -7.27
CA ILE A 42 12.55 -1.53 -6.99
C ILE A 42 12.55 -2.91 -7.65
N THR A 43 13.75 -3.44 -7.93
CA THR A 43 13.92 -4.85 -8.31
C THR A 43 14.53 -5.59 -7.13
N ILE A 44 13.84 -6.59 -6.62
CA ILE A 44 14.29 -7.44 -5.50
C ILE A 44 14.07 -8.91 -5.85
N ARG A 45 14.91 -9.80 -5.32
CA ARG A 45 14.68 -11.25 -5.40
C ARG A 45 13.89 -11.68 -4.17
N VAL A 46 12.83 -12.44 -4.38
CA VAL A 46 11.98 -13.00 -3.33
C VAL A 46 11.76 -14.47 -3.66
N ASP A 47 11.83 -15.33 -2.65
CA ASP A 47 11.57 -16.76 -2.85
C ASP A 47 10.16 -17.00 -3.37
N ASN A 48 10.03 -17.97 -4.28
CA ASN A 48 8.74 -18.32 -4.89
C ASN A 48 7.72 -18.76 -3.83
N ALA A 49 8.16 -19.48 -2.81
CA ALA A 49 7.31 -19.92 -1.70
C ALA A 49 6.75 -18.72 -0.92
N THR A 50 7.61 -17.76 -0.56
CA THR A 50 7.21 -16.52 0.12
C THR A 50 6.22 -15.72 -0.73
N LEU A 51 6.51 -15.55 -2.02
CA LEU A 51 5.61 -14.85 -2.94
C LEU A 51 4.24 -15.55 -3.06
N ALA A 52 4.21 -16.88 -3.07
CA ALA A 52 2.98 -17.66 -3.12
C ALA A 52 2.09 -17.42 -1.90
N VAL A 53 2.66 -17.33 -0.69
CA VAL A 53 1.94 -17.02 0.55
C VAL A 53 1.28 -15.65 0.46
N PHE A 54 2.01 -14.61 0.05
CA PHE A 54 1.45 -13.26 -0.09
C PHE A 54 0.35 -13.18 -1.15
N LYS A 55 0.50 -13.89 -2.27
CA LYS A 55 -0.55 -13.99 -3.31
C LYS A 55 -1.81 -14.68 -2.79
N ALA A 56 -1.68 -15.78 -2.05
CA ALA A 56 -2.80 -16.50 -1.48
C ALA A 56 -3.57 -15.64 -0.45
N ARG A 57 -2.84 -14.95 0.43
CA ARG A 57 -3.43 -14.03 1.42
C ARG A 57 -4.18 -12.88 0.75
N ALA A 58 -3.58 -12.26 -0.27
CA ALA A 58 -4.22 -11.18 -1.02
C ALA A 58 -5.51 -11.66 -1.73
N LYS A 59 -5.50 -12.88 -2.28
CA LYS A 59 -6.70 -13.47 -2.90
C LYS A 59 -7.82 -13.69 -1.87
N ALA A 60 -7.48 -14.10 -0.66
CA ALA A 60 -8.46 -14.30 0.42
C ALA A 60 -9.04 -12.98 0.95
N SER A 61 -8.25 -11.91 1.00
CA SER A 61 -8.68 -10.60 1.50
C SER A 61 -9.22 -9.65 0.42
N GLY A 62 -9.21 -10.07 -0.86
CA GLY A 62 -9.57 -9.21 -2.00
C GLY A 62 -8.58 -8.07 -2.27
N GLY A 63 -7.37 -8.15 -1.71
CA GLY A 63 -6.36 -7.10 -1.75
C GLY A 63 -5.23 -7.33 -2.77
N ASN A 64 -4.20 -6.48 -2.71
CA ASN A 64 -2.99 -6.58 -3.54
C ASN A 64 -1.82 -7.14 -2.71
N TYR A 65 -1.19 -8.21 -3.20
CA TYR A 65 -0.05 -8.84 -2.53
C TYR A 65 1.15 -7.88 -2.35
N GLN A 66 1.31 -6.88 -3.23
CA GLN A 66 2.35 -5.86 -3.11
C GLN A 66 2.14 -4.97 -1.88
N THR A 67 0.88 -4.69 -1.51
CA THR A 67 0.56 -3.92 -0.30
C THR A 67 1.00 -4.69 0.93
N LEU A 68 0.70 -5.98 1.00
CA LEU A 68 1.10 -6.85 2.12
C LEU A 68 2.62 -6.97 2.25
N ILE A 69 3.34 -7.07 1.12
CA ILE A 69 4.81 -7.08 1.12
C ILE A 69 5.35 -5.75 1.64
N ASN A 70 4.79 -4.63 1.20
CA ASN A 70 5.23 -3.31 1.63
C ASN A 70 4.99 -3.07 3.12
N GLU A 71 3.86 -3.51 3.66
CA GLU A 71 3.56 -3.48 5.11
C GLU A 71 4.57 -4.30 5.91
N ALA A 72 4.88 -5.53 5.44
CA ALA A 72 5.88 -6.37 6.11
C ALA A 72 7.28 -5.73 6.10
N LEU A 73 7.68 -5.12 4.98
CA LEU A 73 8.95 -4.37 4.89
C LEU A 73 8.95 -3.15 5.83
N ALA A 74 7.84 -2.44 5.95
CA ALA A 74 7.71 -1.30 6.86
C ALA A 74 7.84 -1.73 8.32
N GLN A 75 7.16 -2.81 8.73
CA GLN A 75 7.26 -3.37 10.09
C GLN A 75 8.70 -3.82 10.42
N ALA A 76 9.35 -4.50 9.47
CA ALA A 76 10.74 -4.93 9.62
C ALA A 76 11.69 -3.73 9.73
N ALA A 77 11.50 -2.68 8.93
CA ALA A 77 12.30 -1.46 8.97
C ALA A 77 12.12 -0.65 10.25
N GLN A 78 10.92 -0.69 10.85
CA GLN A 78 10.63 -0.08 12.15
C GLN A 78 11.26 -0.85 13.32
N GLY A 79 11.89 -2.00 13.06
CA GLY A 79 12.49 -2.82 14.10
C GLY A 79 11.45 -3.50 14.99
N VAL A 80 10.19 -3.55 14.59
CA VAL A 80 9.15 -4.31 15.31
C VAL A 80 9.42 -5.78 15.04
N THR A 81 10.22 -6.39 15.90
CA THR A 81 10.42 -7.84 15.85
C THR A 81 9.25 -8.50 16.59
N LEU A 82 8.89 -9.73 16.19
CA LEU A 82 7.92 -10.53 16.95
C LEU A 82 8.31 -10.63 18.44
N THR A 83 9.60 -10.51 18.75
CA THR A 83 10.16 -10.46 20.10
C THR A 83 9.71 -9.23 20.88
N ASP A 84 9.48 -8.08 20.25
CA ASP A 84 9.02 -6.85 20.91
C ASP A 84 7.53 -6.91 21.25
N VAL A 85 6.71 -7.42 20.32
CA VAL A 85 5.27 -7.66 20.57
C VAL A 85 5.08 -8.70 21.68
N VAL A 86 5.85 -9.79 21.66
CA VAL A 86 5.82 -10.80 22.72
C VAL A 86 6.34 -10.24 24.04
N ARG A 87 7.40 -9.41 24.04
CA ARG A 87 7.89 -8.73 25.26
C ARG A 87 6.83 -7.82 25.86
N ASP A 88 6.12 -7.06 25.04
CA ASP A 88 5.09 -6.14 25.52
C ASP A 88 3.87 -6.91 26.04
N THR A 89 3.52 -8.02 25.41
CA THR A 89 2.46 -8.92 25.91
C THR A 89 2.86 -9.57 27.25
N ILE A 90 4.12 -10.01 27.39
CA ILE A 90 4.64 -10.57 28.65
C ILE A 90 4.76 -9.48 29.73
N ARG A 91 5.18 -8.26 29.39
CA ARG A 91 5.22 -7.12 30.33
C ARG A 91 3.82 -6.74 30.79
N GLN A 92 2.83 -6.70 29.89
CA GLN A 92 1.44 -6.48 30.30
C GLN A 92 0.93 -7.60 31.21
N ALA A 93 1.28 -8.85 30.95
CA ALA A 93 0.90 -9.99 31.80
C ALA A 93 1.61 -9.99 33.17
N LEU A 94 2.84 -9.48 33.27
CA LEU A 94 3.61 -9.38 34.52
C LEU A 94 3.35 -8.09 35.29
N HIS A 95 2.84 -7.04 34.63
CA HIS A 95 2.51 -5.75 35.21
C HIS A 95 1.00 -5.63 35.53
N ASP A 96 0.29 -6.75 35.60
CA ASP A 96 -1.02 -6.86 36.26
C ASP A 96 -0.86 -7.44 37.68
N PRO A 97 -0.39 -6.64 38.66
CA PRO A 97 -0.52 -7.02 40.05
C PRO A 97 -1.98 -6.87 40.45
N MET A 98 -2.64 -8.01 40.62
CA MET A 98 -3.94 -8.21 41.28
C MET A 98 -5.19 -8.29 40.39
N ARG A 99 -5.43 -9.51 39.87
CA ARG A 99 -6.72 -10.19 40.07
C ARG A 99 -6.56 -11.32 41.09
N GLN A 100 -6.26 -10.95 42.32
CA GLN A 100 -6.69 -11.73 43.49
C GLN A 100 -7.64 -10.86 44.31
N GLY A 101 -8.82 -11.40 44.61
CA GLY A 101 -9.93 -10.73 45.29
C GLY A 101 -11.25 -11.22 44.73
#